data_AF-G3MGU3-F1
#
_entry.id   AF-G3MGU3-F1
#
_cell.length_a   1.000
_cell.length_b   1.000
_cell.length_c   1.000
_cell.angle_alpha   90.00
_cell.angle_beta   90.00
_cell.angle_gamma   90.00
#
_symmetry.space_group_name_H-M   'P 1'
#
loop_
_entity.id
_entity.type
_entity.pdbx_description
1 polymer ?
#
loop_
_entity_poly.entity_id
_entity_poly.type
_entity_poly.pdbx_seq_one_letter_code
_entity_poly.pdbx_strand_id
1 'polypeptide(L)'
;LGSCCSCSLQPAPLRSPATVGLTRVRAVLRSSGKRSLFVAVSLKSFCVAYKVFLDPRAMAETVSDLLRRANSSFVDENYALALKLYDEAAELDPTNSEIYVKRSHANFKLGYWEATIADVDRAHKDGCTNARALLRKGQAAFHLDKYNVAKEALEEGAKLDGGKEFTEWIEKCNTEMRLFEEAKRAPPLPPPAPAKIRHEWYQTESHIIITVLLKNQKPQNIETKFSDTAIWFSAKLPSEDKYELSLQLAHPVFGEQTTYKCYSTKVEIKAKKQEGIRWNSLEYDESASGCPAPAMFSVPEATVIEKVPPVFKTKNWDSIVKETENEKEEGDAALNALFQKIYAEGSDDVRRAMNKSFLESGGTVLSTNWDEISNKTTPIKPPDGMEYRRWQE
;
A
#
# COMPACT_ATOMS: atom_id res chain seq x y z
N LEU A 1 -62.27 -21.95 35.11
CA LEU A 1 -62.32 -23.27 35.79
C LEU A 1 -61.12 -24.09 35.35
N GLY A 2 -60.28 -24.51 36.30
CA GLY A 2 -59.10 -25.39 36.10
C GLY A 2 -57.75 -24.73 36.48
N SER A 3 -57.53 -24.36 37.75
CA SER A 3 -56.65 -25.05 38.74
C SER A 3 -55.24 -25.38 38.22
N CYS A 4 -54.20 -24.60 38.53
CA CYS A 4 -53.38 -24.60 39.76
C CYS A 4 -52.63 -25.90 40.04
N CYS A 5 -51.29 -25.88 39.94
CA CYS A 5 -50.36 -26.29 41.01
C CYS A 5 -48.91 -25.96 40.63
N SER A 6 -48.35 -24.97 41.32
CA SER A 6 -46.93 -24.67 41.46
C SER A 6 -46.34 -25.57 42.57
N CYS A 7 -45.20 -26.22 42.32
CA CYS A 7 -44.46 -26.98 43.33
C CYS A 7 -43.13 -26.29 43.63
N SER A 8 -43.04 -25.75 44.84
CA SER A 8 -41.85 -25.24 45.51
C SER A 8 -41.05 -26.39 46.12
N LEU A 9 -39.73 -26.43 45.90
CA LEU A 9 -38.80 -27.26 46.65
C LEU A 9 -38.05 -26.41 47.67
N GLN A 10 -38.13 -26.82 48.94
CA GLN A 10 -37.28 -26.39 50.05
C GLN A 10 -36.82 -27.63 50.85
N PRO A 11 -35.79 -27.51 51.72
CA PRO A 11 -34.72 -28.49 51.86
C PRO A 11 -34.92 -29.53 52.98
N ALA A 12 -34.16 -30.64 52.89
CA ALA A 12 -34.12 -31.71 53.88
C ALA A 12 -33.05 -31.47 54.98
N PRO A 13 -33.24 -31.98 56.22
CA PRO A 13 -32.45 -31.58 57.39
C PRO A 13 -31.24 -32.48 57.72
N LEU A 14 -30.35 -31.86 58.51
CA LEU A 14 -29.14 -32.37 59.14
C LEU A 14 -29.37 -33.56 60.10
N ARG A 15 -28.42 -34.52 60.09
CA ARG A 15 -28.15 -35.44 61.22
C ARG A 15 -26.64 -35.58 61.45
N SER A 16 -26.23 -35.48 62.70
CA SER A 16 -24.95 -35.89 63.29
C SER A 16 -25.24 -36.47 64.68
N PRO A 17 -24.28 -37.00 65.46
CA PRO A 17 -22.96 -37.58 65.15
C PRO A 17 -22.81 -39.01 65.73
N ALA A 18 -21.77 -39.74 65.34
CA ALA A 18 -21.29 -40.94 66.06
C ALA A 18 -19.81 -40.78 66.44
N THR A 19 -19.55 -41.08 67.71
CA THR A 19 -18.31 -40.86 68.47
C THR A 19 -17.55 -42.18 68.61
N VAL A 20 -16.25 -42.24 68.26
CA VAL A 20 -15.16 -43.06 68.87
C VAL A 20 -13.84 -42.55 68.22
N GLY A 21 -12.69 -42.29 68.86
CA GLY A 21 -12.19 -42.31 70.23
C GLY A 21 -10.74 -41.79 70.17
N LEU A 22 -10.36 -40.88 71.08
CA LEU A 22 -8.99 -40.37 71.19
C LEU A 22 -8.05 -41.45 71.76
N THR A 23 -6.86 -41.60 71.17
CA THR A 23 -5.70 -42.10 71.90
C THR A 23 -4.59 -41.05 71.84
N ARG A 24 -4.27 -40.49 73.01
CA ARG A 24 -3.31 -39.41 73.22
C ARG A 24 -2.02 -40.06 73.72
N VAL A 25 -0.98 -40.15 72.89
CA VAL A 25 0.37 -40.53 73.37
C VAL A 25 1.18 -39.25 73.56
N ARG A 26 1.52 -39.02 74.83
CA ARG A 26 2.31 -37.91 75.36
C ARG A 26 3.77 -38.35 75.35
N ALA A 27 4.61 -37.78 74.50
CA ALA A 27 6.06 -37.99 74.55
C ALA A 27 6.76 -36.70 74.98
N VAL A 28 7.46 -36.83 76.09
CA VAL A 28 8.17 -35.80 76.86
C VAL A 28 9.48 -35.43 76.15
N LEU A 29 9.72 -34.14 75.89
CA LEU A 29 11.04 -33.63 75.55
C LEU A 29 11.95 -33.68 76.78
N ARG A 30 13.07 -34.40 76.68
CA ARG A 30 14.24 -34.20 77.54
C ARG A 30 15.51 -34.03 76.72
N SER A 31 16.23 -32.99 77.09
CA SER A 31 17.58 -32.58 76.67
C SER A 31 18.63 -33.68 76.91
N SER A 32 19.57 -33.85 75.98
CA SER A 32 21.02 -33.72 76.21
C SER A 32 21.87 -34.38 75.10
N GLY A 33 23.02 -33.78 74.78
CA GLY A 33 24.23 -34.54 74.44
C GLY A 33 24.58 -34.69 72.95
N LYS A 34 25.59 -33.93 72.53
CA LYS A 34 26.39 -34.08 71.30
C LYS A 34 26.77 -35.54 71.00
N ARG A 35 26.70 -35.94 69.73
CA ARG A 35 27.76 -36.71 69.02
C ARG A 35 27.45 -36.78 67.52
N SER A 36 28.40 -36.26 66.75
CA SER A 36 28.51 -36.45 65.31
C SER A 36 28.66 -37.95 65.01
N LEU A 37 27.85 -38.49 64.11
CA LEU A 37 28.06 -39.80 63.53
C LEU A 37 27.78 -39.71 62.03
N PHE A 38 28.87 -39.66 61.27
CA PHE A 38 28.87 -39.94 59.84
C PHE A 38 28.40 -41.39 59.65
N VAL A 39 27.27 -41.57 58.98
CA VAL A 39 26.90 -42.88 58.41
C VAL A 39 26.61 -42.65 56.93
N ALA A 40 27.60 -42.97 56.11
CA ALA A 40 27.44 -43.16 54.68
C ALA A 40 26.65 -44.45 54.45
N VAL A 41 25.40 -44.33 53.99
CA VAL A 41 24.62 -45.48 53.51
C VAL A 41 24.12 -45.19 52.11
N SER A 42 24.80 -45.87 51.17
CA SER A 42 24.28 -46.50 49.96
C SER A 42 23.36 -45.70 49.04
N LEU A 43 23.94 -45.26 47.91
CA LEU A 43 23.23 -44.93 46.69
C LEU A 43 22.30 -46.09 46.27
N LYS A 44 20.99 -45.83 46.23
CA LYS A 44 19.98 -46.35 45.28
C LYS A 44 18.57 -46.12 45.84
N SER A 45 18.15 -44.86 45.90
CA SER A 45 16.74 -44.44 45.86
C SER A 45 16.68 -42.92 45.75
N PHE A 46 17.13 -42.40 44.62
CA PHE A 46 17.06 -40.98 44.29
C PHE A 46 15.75 -40.74 43.51
N CYS A 47 14.61 -40.83 44.18
CA CYS A 47 13.32 -40.54 43.53
C CYS A 47 12.27 -39.84 44.40
N VAL A 48 12.52 -39.56 45.68
CA VAL A 48 11.59 -38.74 46.48
C VAL A 48 12.41 -37.87 47.43
N ALA A 49 12.17 -36.56 47.39
CA ALA A 49 12.75 -35.51 48.23
C ALA A 49 14.09 -34.88 47.79
N TYR A 50 14.10 -34.23 46.64
CA TYR A 50 14.54 -32.82 46.56
C TYR A 50 13.42 -31.97 45.94
N LYS A 51 12.26 -32.06 46.58
CA LYS A 51 11.24 -31.02 46.55
C LYS A 51 11.52 -30.19 47.81
N VAL A 52 11.53 -28.87 47.67
CA VAL A 52 11.84 -27.84 48.70
C VAL A 52 13.31 -27.39 48.75
N PHE A 53 13.73 -26.63 47.74
CA PHE A 53 13.96 -25.18 47.92
C PHE A 53 14.00 -24.45 46.55
N LEU A 54 12.99 -24.71 45.71
CA LEU A 54 12.56 -23.71 44.74
C LEU A 54 11.40 -23.01 45.43
N ASP A 55 11.63 -21.75 45.78
CA ASP A 55 10.66 -20.86 46.39
C ASP A 55 9.36 -20.89 45.54
N PRO A 56 8.18 -21.25 46.07
CA PRO A 56 6.90 -21.12 45.36
C PRO A 56 6.54 -19.66 45.05
N ARG A 57 7.41 -18.72 45.44
CA ARG A 57 7.46 -17.34 44.97
C ARG A 57 8.13 -17.18 43.61
N ALA A 58 8.23 -18.25 42.82
CA ALA A 58 8.47 -18.23 41.39
C ALA A 58 7.33 -17.46 40.69
N MET A 59 7.47 -16.13 40.71
CA MET A 59 6.82 -15.10 39.91
C MET A 59 5.32 -15.29 39.68
N ALA A 60 4.50 -15.03 40.70
CA ALA A 60 3.18 -14.49 40.39
C ALA A 60 3.43 -13.11 39.76
N GLU A 61 3.43 -13.02 38.43
CA GLU A 61 3.62 -11.75 37.74
C GLU A 61 2.51 -10.80 38.19
N THR A 62 2.91 -9.68 38.77
CA THR A 62 1.95 -8.66 39.18
C THR A 62 1.55 -7.83 37.98
N VAL A 63 0.32 -7.28 37.98
CA VAL A 63 -0.15 -6.35 36.95
C VAL A 63 0.84 -5.19 36.79
N SER A 64 1.41 -4.69 37.89
CA SER A 64 2.42 -3.62 37.87
C SER A 64 3.70 -4.02 37.14
N ASP A 65 4.21 -5.24 37.38
CA ASP A 65 5.40 -5.76 36.68
C ASP A 65 5.15 -5.96 35.19
N LEU A 66 3.98 -6.50 34.82
CA LEU A 66 3.55 -6.63 33.43
C LEU A 66 3.47 -5.26 32.74
N LEU A 67 2.81 -4.29 33.37
CA LEU A 67 2.71 -2.93 32.83
C LEU A 67 4.08 -2.27 32.69
N ARG A 68 4.99 -2.44 33.65
CA ARG A 68 6.36 -1.92 33.57
C ARG A 68 7.12 -2.52 32.38
N ARG A 69 7.05 -3.84 32.20
CA ARG A 69 7.67 -4.53 31.06
C ARG A 69 7.03 -4.13 29.74
N ALA A 70 5.70 -4.04 29.68
CA ALA A 70 4.96 -3.61 28.50
C ALA A 70 5.32 -2.18 28.09
N ASN A 71 5.41 -1.25 29.06
CA ASN A 71 5.87 0.11 28.80
C ASN A 71 7.33 0.13 28.31
N SER A 72 8.22 -0.69 28.89
CA SER A 72 9.60 -0.82 28.39
C SER A 72 9.62 -1.29 26.94
N SER A 73 8.93 -2.39 26.63
CA SER A 73 8.84 -2.91 25.26
C SER A 73 8.19 -1.91 24.29
N PHE A 74 7.26 -1.08 24.77
CA PHE A 74 6.66 -0.01 23.99
C PHE A 74 7.68 1.10 23.66
N VAL A 75 8.53 1.48 24.62
CA VAL A 75 9.62 2.43 24.41
C VAL A 75 10.69 1.85 23.48
N ASP A 76 10.95 0.55 23.56
CA ASP A 76 11.84 -0.18 22.65
C ASP A 76 11.20 -0.43 21.26
N GLU A 77 10.05 0.21 20.97
CA GLU A 77 9.26 0.10 19.73
C GLU A 77 8.80 -1.33 19.37
N ASN A 78 8.94 -2.28 20.30
CA ASN A 78 8.42 -3.62 20.15
C ASN A 78 6.93 -3.65 20.55
N TYR A 79 6.10 -3.01 19.73
CA TYR A 79 4.67 -2.83 19.97
C TYR A 79 3.92 -4.17 20.04
N ALA A 80 4.36 -5.19 19.29
CA ALA A 80 3.75 -6.52 19.30
C ALA A 80 3.95 -7.25 20.64
N LEU A 81 5.16 -7.16 21.22
CA LEU A 81 5.42 -7.69 22.56
C LEU A 81 4.69 -6.88 23.63
N ALA A 82 4.72 -5.54 23.51
CA ALA A 82 4.00 -4.67 24.43
C ALA A 82 2.50 -4.99 24.46
N LEU A 83 1.88 -5.22 23.30
CA LEU A 83 0.47 -5.61 23.19
C LEU A 83 0.19 -6.92 23.93
N LYS A 84 1.01 -7.97 23.72
CA LYS A 84 0.86 -9.25 24.44
C LYS A 84 0.93 -9.08 25.96
N LEU A 85 1.89 -8.29 26.43
CA LEU A 85 2.03 -8.02 27.87
C LEU A 85 0.86 -7.18 28.42
N TYR A 86 0.27 -6.29 27.63
CA TYR A 86 -0.95 -5.58 28.00
C TYR A 86 -2.18 -6.50 28.02
N ASP A 87 -2.26 -7.47 27.11
CA ASP A 87 -3.32 -8.48 27.12
C ASP A 87 -3.24 -9.35 28.38
N GLU A 88 -2.05 -9.85 28.72
CA GLU A 88 -1.81 -10.58 29.97
C GLU A 88 -2.17 -9.73 31.20
N ALA A 89 -1.83 -8.43 31.20
CA ALA A 89 -2.20 -7.52 32.28
C ALA A 89 -3.73 -7.33 32.38
N ALA A 90 -4.43 -7.24 31.25
CA ALA A 90 -5.88 -7.08 31.18
C ALA A 90 -6.63 -8.36 31.61
N GLU A 91 -6.04 -9.54 31.44
CA GLU A 91 -6.57 -10.80 31.95
C GLU A 91 -6.49 -10.87 33.49
N LEU A 92 -5.42 -10.34 34.08
CA LEU A 92 -5.23 -10.32 35.53
C LEU A 92 -6.11 -9.27 36.24
N ASP A 93 -6.25 -8.08 35.66
CA ASP A 93 -7.14 -7.04 36.18
C ASP A 93 -8.02 -6.43 35.07
N PRO A 94 -9.16 -7.07 34.77
CA PRO A 94 -10.07 -6.60 33.72
C PRO A 94 -10.76 -5.27 34.04
N THR A 95 -10.66 -4.78 35.28
CA THR A 95 -11.36 -3.57 35.76
C THR A 95 -10.51 -2.31 35.64
N ASN A 96 -9.21 -2.46 35.42
CA ASN A 96 -8.30 -1.33 35.33
C ASN A 96 -8.34 -0.69 33.94
N SER A 97 -9.02 0.46 33.86
CA SER A 97 -9.16 1.26 32.64
C SER A 97 -7.83 1.76 32.07
N GLU A 98 -6.80 1.95 32.90
CA GLU A 98 -5.48 2.42 32.46
C GLU A 98 -4.80 1.41 31.53
N ILE A 99 -5.01 0.11 31.77
CA ILE A 99 -4.49 -0.97 30.93
C ILE A 99 -5.02 -0.81 29.51
N TYR A 100 -6.33 -0.60 29.36
CA TYR A 100 -6.96 -0.41 28.04
C TYR A 100 -6.49 0.89 27.36
N VAL A 101 -6.25 1.98 28.11
CA VAL A 101 -5.66 3.19 27.54
C VAL A 101 -4.25 2.94 26.99
N LYS A 102 -3.40 2.20 27.73
CA LYS A 102 -2.04 1.85 27.27
C LYS A 102 -2.07 0.85 26.12
N ARG A 103 -2.94 -0.16 26.19
CA ARG A 103 -3.15 -1.15 25.13
C ARG A 103 -3.64 -0.52 23.83
N SER A 104 -4.57 0.43 23.91
CA SER A 104 -5.05 1.19 22.75
C SER A 104 -3.90 1.92 22.04
N HIS A 105 -2.87 2.36 22.76
CA HIS A 105 -1.72 3.03 22.16
C HIS A 105 -0.84 2.04 21.38
N ALA A 106 -0.62 0.83 21.93
CA ALA A 106 0.08 -0.23 21.21
C ALA A 106 -0.70 -0.67 19.96
N ASN A 107 -2.02 -0.87 20.07
CA ASN A 107 -2.90 -1.17 18.95
C ASN A 107 -2.86 -0.10 17.86
N PHE A 108 -2.85 1.18 18.24
CA PHE A 108 -2.75 2.30 17.31
C PHE A 108 -1.43 2.27 16.53
N LYS A 109 -0.31 2.00 17.21
CA LYS A 109 1.02 1.89 16.57
C LYS A 109 1.14 0.70 15.62
N LEU A 110 0.40 -0.38 15.89
CA LEU A 110 0.33 -1.57 15.03
C LEU A 110 -0.68 -1.42 13.87
N GLY A 111 -1.44 -0.32 13.80
CA GLY A 111 -2.47 -0.12 12.78
C GLY A 111 -3.77 -0.90 13.01
N TYR A 112 -3.96 -1.46 14.22
CA TYR A 112 -5.21 -2.13 14.60
C TYR A 112 -6.25 -1.09 15.04
N TRP A 113 -6.84 -0.41 14.06
CA TRP A 113 -7.75 0.73 14.27
C TRP A 113 -9.01 0.36 15.05
N GLU A 114 -9.66 -0.75 14.69
CA GLU A 114 -10.89 -1.21 15.37
C GLU A 114 -10.63 -1.58 16.83
N ALA A 115 -9.53 -2.30 17.11
CA ALA A 115 -9.13 -2.66 18.46
C ALA A 115 -8.79 -1.41 19.30
N THR A 116 -8.16 -0.42 18.69
CA THR A 116 -7.88 0.88 19.34
C THR A 116 -9.17 1.55 19.79
N ILE A 117 -10.17 1.64 18.92
CA ILE A 117 -11.46 2.26 19.25
C ILE A 117 -12.15 1.50 20.39
N ALA A 118 -12.19 0.17 20.31
CA ALA A 118 -12.82 -0.68 21.32
C ALA A 118 -12.18 -0.53 22.71
N ASP A 119 -10.85 -0.46 22.78
CA ASP A 119 -10.13 -0.26 24.04
C ASP A 119 -10.39 1.12 24.65
N VAL A 120 -10.41 2.17 23.82
CA VAL A 120 -10.71 3.53 24.29
C VAL A 120 -12.16 3.63 24.75
N ASP A 121 -13.11 3.04 24.04
CA ASP A 121 -14.52 3.02 24.42
C ASP A 121 -14.76 2.29 25.73
N ARG A 122 -14.06 1.16 25.94
CA ARG A 122 -14.09 0.44 27.21
C ARG A 122 -13.53 1.28 28.35
N ALA A 123 -12.34 1.85 28.17
CA ALA A 123 -11.72 2.70 29.18
C ALA A 123 -12.60 3.91 29.53
N HIS A 124 -13.22 4.53 28.53
CA HIS A 124 -14.10 5.68 28.70
C HIS A 124 -15.39 5.29 29.46
N LYS A 125 -15.99 4.15 29.13
CA LYS A 125 -17.16 3.61 29.84
C LYS A 125 -16.89 3.35 31.32
N ASP A 126 -15.67 2.94 31.66
CA ASP A 126 -15.23 2.71 33.03
C ASP A 126 -14.83 4.02 33.76
N GLY A 127 -15.02 5.18 33.13
CA GLY A 127 -14.80 6.50 33.72
C GLY A 127 -13.39 7.06 33.50
N CYS A 128 -12.52 6.37 32.75
CA CYS A 128 -11.21 6.90 32.39
C CYS A 128 -11.33 7.90 31.24
N THR A 129 -11.34 9.19 31.59
CA THR A 129 -11.32 10.29 30.63
C THR A 129 -9.88 10.70 30.33
N ASN A 130 -9.38 10.31 29.16
CA ASN A 130 -8.04 10.68 28.70
C ASN A 130 -8.12 11.32 27.32
N ALA A 131 -7.78 12.61 27.23
CA ALA A 131 -7.82 13.36 25.98
C ALA A 131 -6.96 12.71 24.89
N ARG A 132 -5.75 12.22 25.25
CA ARG A 132 -4.83 11.60 24.30
C ARG A 132 -5.33 10.24 23.80
N ALA A 133 -6.13 9.53 24.59
CA ALA A 133 -6.81 8.31 24.15
C ALA A 133 -7.95 8.63 23.17
N LEU A 134 -8.74 9.67 23.44
CA LEU A 134 -9.81 10.16 22.54
C LEU A 134 -9.25 10.66 21.21
N LEU A 135 -8.09 11.34 21.23
CA LEU A 135 -7.38 11.73 20.02
C LEU A 135 -7.03 10.50 19.15
N ARG A 136 -6.47 9.45 19.76
CA ARG A 136 -6.15 8.19 19.06
C ARG A 136 -7.40 7.50 18.52
N LYS A 137 -8.52 7.50 19.28
CA LYS A 137 -9.82 6.98 18.81
C LYS A 137 -10.30 7.76 17.57
N GLY A 138 -10.21 9.09 17.60
CA GLY A 138 -10.55 9.96 16.48
C GLY A 138 -9.74 9.64 15.22
N GLN A 139 -8.42 9.54 15.36
CA GLN A 139 -7.49 9.18 14.28
C GLN A 139 -7.76 7.77 13.74
N ALA A 140 -7.97 6.78 14.61
CA ALA A 140 -8.29 5.41 14.22
C ALA A 140 -9.63 5.32 13.47
N ALA A 141 -10.66 6.05 13.92
CA ALA A 141 -11.95 6.09 13.25
C ALA A 141 -11.87 6.79 11.88
N PHE A 142 -11.01 7.80 11.75
CA PHE A 142 -10.72 8.44 10.46
C PHE A 142 -10.11 7.45 9.46
N HIS A 143 -9.16 6.60 9.90
CA HIS A 143 -8.58 5.55 9.05
C HIS A 143 -9.57 4.45 8.64
N LEU A 144 -10.72 4.36 9.30
CA LEU A 144 -11.80 3.43 8.96
C LEU A 144 -12.92 4.11 8.15
N ASP A 145 -12.71 5.33 7.66
CA ASP A 145 -13.70 6.18 6.97
C ASP A 145 -14.97 6.44 7.78
N LYS A 146 -14.90 6.27 9.11
CA LYS A 146 -16.00 6.55 10.05
C LYS A 146 -15.89 8.00 10.54
N TYR A 147 -15.93 8.96 9.63
CA TYR A 147 -15.66 10.37 9.91
C TYR A 147 -16.59 11.00 10.96
N ASN A 148 -17.86 10.57 11.03
CA ASN A 148 -18.79 11.02 12.08
C ASN A 148 -18.29 10.63 13.48
N VAL A 149 -17.93 9.35 13.67
CA VAL A 149 -17.42 8.82 14.93
C VAL A 149 -16.08 9.44 15.29
N ALA A 150 -15.24 9.67 14.28
CA ALA A 150 -13.96 10.36 14.45
C ALA A 150 -14.15 11.77 15.01
N LYS A 151 -15.04 12.56 14.39
CA LYS A 151 -15.35 13.93 14.79
C LYS A 151 -15.90 14.00 16.21
N GLU A 152 -16.87 13.15 16.56
CA GLU A 152 -17.45 13.11 17.92
C GLU A 152 -16.37 12.85 18.99
N ALA A 153 -15.52 11.84 18.77
CA ALA A 153 -14.43 11.52 19.69
C ALA A 153 -13.41 12.66 19.82
N LEU A 154 -13.10 13.35 18.72
CA LEU A 154 -12.18 14.49 18.72
C LEU A 154 -12.78 15.71 19.42
N GLU A 155 -14.07 15.99 19.24
CA GLU A 155 -14.78 17.07 19.93
C GLU A 155 -14.88 16.82 21.44
N GLU A 156 -15.12 15.57 21.85
CA GLU A 156 -15.06 15.16 23.26
C GLU A 156 -13.65 15.32 23.82
N GLY A 157 -12.62 14.88 23.08
CA GLY A 157 -11.23 15.05 23.47
C GLY A 157 -10.81 16.52 23.59
N ALA A 158 -11.26 17.37 22.67
CA ALA A 158 -11.00 18.81 22.65
C ALA A 158 -11.59 19.53 23.87
N LYS A 159 -12.71 19.05 24.42
CA LYS A 159 -13.30 19.57 25.66
C LYS A 159 -12.43 19.26 26.89
N LEU A 160 -11.67 18.16 26.85
CA LEU A 160 -10.75 17.77 27.93
C LEU A 160 -9.40 18.47 27.80
N ASP A 161 -8.84 18.51 26.59
CA ASP A 161 -7.57 19.16 26.27
C ASP A 161 -7.74 19.91 24.94
N GLY A 162 -7.74 21.24 24.99
CA GLY A 162 -7.97 22.13 23.85
C GLY A 162 -6.79 22.24 22.87
N GLY A 163 -6.03 21.15 22.68
CA GLY A 163 -4.85 21.13 21.83
C GLY A 163 -5.16 21.35 20.35
N LYS A 164 -4.23 21.99 19.63
CA LYS A 164 -4.32 22.22 18.17
C LYS A 164 -4.54 20.94 17.36
N GLU A 165 -4.00 19.80 17.84
CA GLU A 165 -4.17 18.50 17.20
C GLU A 165 -5.64 18.15 17.00
N PHE A 166 -6.50 18.43 17.99
CA PHE A 166 -7.94 18.17 17.85
C PHE A 166 -8.58 19.02 16.78
N THR A 167 -8.28 20.33 16.75
CA THR A 167 -8.87 21.24 15.76
C THR A 167 -8.48 20.85 14.33
N GLU A 168 -7.22 20.50 14.10
CA GLU A 168 -6.73 20.07 12.78
C GLU A 168 -7.41 18.78 12.31
N TRP A 169 -7.59 17.81 13.20
CA TRP A 169 -8.26 16.56 12.86
C TRP A 169 -9.78 16.73 12.65
N ILE A 170 -10.43 17.61 13.41
CA ILE A 170 -11.85 17.95 13.22
C ILE A 170 -12.06 18.60 11.84
N GLU A 171 -11.19 19.53 11.44
CA GLU A 171 -11.23 20.15 10.11
C GLU A 171 -11.03 19.14 8.98
N LYS A 172 -10.11 18.18 9.14
CA LYS A 172 -9.94 17.06 8.19
C LYS A 172 -11.21 16.22 8.09
N CYS A 173 -11.82 15.84 9.21
CA CYS A 173 -13.08 15.09 9.20
C CYS A 173 -14.19 15.84 8.47
N ASN A 174 -14.35 17.14 8.73
CA ASN A 174 -15.37 17.97 8.06
C ASN A 174 -15.14 18.05 6.55
N THR A 175 -13.89 18.16 6.11
CA THR A 175 -13.51 18.18 4.69
C THR A 175 -13.90 16.87 4.00
N GLU A 176 -13.49 15.72 4.56
CA GLU A 176 -13.81 14.41 3.97
C GLU A 176 -15.31 14.13 3.95
N MET A 177 -16.03 14.49 5.01
CA MET A 177 -17.50 14.38 5.05
C MET A 177 -18.17 15.22 3.97
N ARG A 178 -17.66 16.44 3.73
CA ARG A 178 -18.17 17.32 2.67
C ARG A 178 -17.91 16.72 1.30
N LEU A 179 -16.71 16.21 1.04
CA LEU A 179 -16.36 15.54 -0.22
C LEU A 179 -17.24 14.31 -0.46
N PHE A 180 -17.50 13.53 0.59
CA PHE A 180 -18.38 12.36 0.51
C PHE A 180 -19.83 12.75 0.18
N GLU A 181 -20.35 13.82 0.78
CA GLU A 181 -21.70 14.31 0.48
C GLU A 181 -21.81 14.94 -0.92
N GLU A 182 -20.77 15.66 -1.37
CA GLU A 182 -20.68 16.18 -2.73
C GLU A 182 -20.64 15.04 -3.76
N ALA A 183 -19.88 13.97 -3.48
CA ALA A 183 -19.84 12.76 -4.32
C ALA A 183 -21.20 12.05 -4.39
N LYS A 184 -21.95 12.04 -3.28
CA LYS A 184 -23.30 11.46 -3.22
C LYS A 184 -24.34 12.31 -3.96
N ARG A 185 -24.19 13.63 -3.94
CA ARG A 185 -25.08 14.58 -4.63
C ARG A 185 -24.80 14.69 -6.13
N ALA A 186 -23.61 14.27 -6.58
CA ALA A 186 -23.27 14.26 -7.99
C ALA A 186 -24.33 13.46 -8.78
N PRO A 187 -24.80 13.98 -9.93
CA PRO A 187 -25.75 13.26 -10.77
C PRO A 187 -25.17 11.87 -11.12
N PRO A 188 -25.98 10.81 -11.14
CA PRO A 188 -25.52 9.53 -11.66
C PRO A 188 -24.95 9.76 -13.04
N LEU A 189 -23.70 9.33 -13.25
CA LEU A 189 -23.03 9.43 -14.54
C LEU A 189 -24.00 8.92 -15.62
N PRO A 190 -24.16 9.63 -16.74
CA PRO A 190 -25.02 9.16 -17.82
C PRO A 190 -24.63 7.72 -18.18
N PRO A 191 -25.59 6.85 -18.49
CA PRO A 191 -25.32 5.47 -18.86
C PRO A 191 -24.20 5.46 -19.92
N PRO A 192 -23.23 4.53 -19.83
CA PRO A 192 -22.11 4.49 -20.76
C PRO A 192 -22.69 4.53 -22.17
N ALA A 193 -22.36 5.59 -22.91
CA ALA A 193 -22.83 5.75 -24.28
C ALA A 193 -22.57 4.43 -25.03
N PRO A 194 -23.50 3.98 -25.89
CA PRO A 194 -23.32 2.74 -26.64
C PRO A 194 -21.94 2.79 -27.27
N ALA A 195 -21.13 1.75 -27.03
CA ALA A 195 -19.72 1.73 -27.38
C ALA A 195 -19.57 2.09 -28.86
N LYS A 196 -19.25 3.36 -29.14
CA LYS A 196 -19.07 3.86 -30.49
C LYS A 196 -17.97 3.01 -31.10
N ILE A 197 -18.30 2.24 -32.11
CA ILE A 197 -17.36 1.33 -32.78
C ILE A 197 -16.22 2.20 -33.30
N ARG A 198 -15.05 2.07 -32.67
CA ARG A 198 -13.85 2.80 -33.03
C ARG A 198 -13.11 2.04 -34.13
N HIS A 199 -12.55 2.79 -35.06
CA HIS A 199 -11.56 2.28 -36.00
C HIS A 199 -10.24 3.00 -35.76
N GLU A 200 -9.15 2.26 -35.85
CA GLU A 200 -7.78 2.76 -35.73
C GLU A 200 -7.05 2.45 -37.02
N TRP A 201 -6.06 3.23 -37.40
CA TRP A 201 -5.25 2.94 -38.58
C TRP A 201 -3.79 3.16 -38.28
N TYR A 202 -2.96 2.36 -38.93
CA TYR A 202 -1.52 2.54 -38.96
C TYR A 202 -1.00 2.17 -40.35
N GLN A 203 0.24 2.57 -40.63
CA GLN A 203 0.84 2.36 -41.93
C GLN A 203 2.22 1.75 -41.80
N THR A 204 2.56 0.96 -42.81
CA THR A 204 3.90 0.51 -43.13
C THR A 204 4.39 1.25 -44.37
N GLU A 205 5.62 0.98 -44.82
CA GLU A 205 6.15 1.57 -46.05
C GLU A 205 5.31 1.19 -47.28
N SER A 206 4.75 -0.01 -47.31
CA SER A 206 4.03 -0.56 -48.48
C SER A 206 2.52 -0.71 -48.31
N HIS A 207 2.00 -0.71 -47.07
CA HIS A 207 0.60 -0.98 -46.79
C HIS A 207 0.01 -0.06 -45.73
N ILE A 208 -1.31 0.10 -45.77
CA ILE A 208 -2.14 0.75 -44.77
C ILE A 208 -3.02 -0.31 -44.14
N ILE A 209 -3.08 -0.30 -42.81
CA ILE A 209 -3.85 -1.26 -42.03
C ILE A 209 -4.89 -0.47 -41.25
N ILE A 210 -6.15 -0.72 -41.55
CA ILE A 210 -7.30 -0.13 -40.86
C ILE A 210 -7.92 -1.22 -40.00
N THR A 211 -7.97 -0.99 -38.69
CA THR A 211 -8.50 -1.92 -37.69
C THR A 211 -9.83 -1.41 -37.18
N VAL A 212 -10.90 -2.13 -37.47
CA VAL A 212 -12.24 -1.85 -36.94
C VAL A 212 -12.49 -2.75 -35.72
N LEU A 213 -12.70 -2.16 -34.54
CA LEU A 213 -12.87 -2.90 -33.28
C LEU A 213 -14.29 -3.45 -33.15
N LEU A 214 -14.55 -4.55 -33.87
CA LEU A 214 -15.80 -5.30 -33.85
C LEU A 214 -15.61 -6.69 -33.25
N LYS A 215 -16.32 -6.98 -32.16
CA LYS A 215 -16.27 -8.29 -31.50
C LYS A 215 -17.23 -9.28 -32.17
N ASN A 216 -16.84 -10.56 -32.18
CA ASN A 216 -17.65 -11.72 -32.56
C ASN A 216 -18.25 -11.66 -33.98
N GLN A 217 -17.52 -11.11 -34.95
CA GLN A 217 -17.95 -11.11 -36.34
C GLN A 217 -17.57 -12.40 -37.07
N LYS A 218 -18.46 -12.87 -37.93
CA LYS A 218 -18.21 -14.00 -38.85
C LYS A 218 -17.99 -13.46 -40.26
N PRO A 219 -17.14 -14.09 -41.10
CA PRO A 219 -16.91 -13.62 -42.47
C PRO A 219 -18.18 -13.49 -43.33
N GLN A 220 -19.22 -14.29 -43.04
CA GLN A 220 -20.50 -14.23 -43.78
C GLN A 220 -21.33 -12.96 -43.49
N ASN A 221 -21.01 -12.23 -42.42
CA ASN A 221 -21.77 -11.05 -41.99
C ASN A 221 -21.11 -9.74 -42.43
N ILE A 222 -20.02 -9.83 -43.19
CA ILE A 222 -19.19 -8.71 -43.60
C ILE A 222 -19.31 -8.53 -45.12
N GLU A 223 -19.60 -7.31 -45.55
CA GLU A 223 -19.55 -6.89 -46.94
C GLU A 223 -18.45 -5.83 -47.10
N THR A 224 -17.54 -6.04 -48.04
CA THR A 224 -16.45 -5.09 -48.33
C THR A 224 -16.44 -4.74 -49.82
N LYS A 225 -16.29 -3.45 -50.13
CA LYS A 225 -16.05 -2.96 -51.49
C LYS A 225 -14.80 -2.09 -51.46
N PHE A 226 -13.81 -2.46 -52.26
CA PHE A 226 -12.55 -1.73 -52.36
C PHE A 226 -12.49 -1.06 -53.73
N SER A 227 -12.18 0.24 -53.72
CA SER A 227 -11.84 1.05 -54.89
C SER A 227 -10.44 1.61 -54.69
N ASP A 228 -9.83 2.16 -55.74
CA ASP A 228 -8.48 2.72 -55.64
C ASP A 228 -8.43 3.97 -54.75
N THR A 229 -9.56 4.64 -54.55
CA THR A 229 -9.68 5.89 -53.78
C THR A 229 -10.61 5.80 -52.56
N ALA A 230 -11.33 4.69 -52.39
CA ALA A 230 -12.32 4.54 -51.33
C ALA A 230 -12.41 3.11 -50.81
N ILE A 231 -12.58 2.97 -49.50
CA ILE A 231 -12.83 1.70 -48.83
C ILE A 231 -14.20 1.76 -48.19
N TRP A 232 -15.06 0.83 -48.58
CA TRP A 232 -16.38 0.65 -47.99
C TRP A 232 -16.46 -0.70 -47.28
N PHE A 233 -16.93 -0.66 -46.04
CA PHE A 233 -17.04 -1.81 -45.14
C PHE A 233 -18.39 -1.77 -44.44
N SER A 234 -19.14 -2.87 -44.49
CA SER A 234 -20.37 -3.05 -43.72
C SER A 234 -20.34 -4.34 -42.93
N ALA A 235 -20.80 -4.29 -41.67
CA ALA A 235 -20.92 -5.45 -40.79
C ALA A 235 -22.26 -5.45 -40.06
N LYS A 236 -22.90 -6.62 -39.98
CA LYS A 236 -24.12 -6.81 -39.19
C LYS A 236 -23.77 -7.11 -37.74
N LEU A 237 -24.21 -6.27 -36.79
CA LEU A 237 -23.97 -6.51 -35.37
C LEU A 237 -24.92 -7.59 -34.82
N PRO A 238 -24.56 -8.27 -33.72
CA PRO A 238 -25.45 -9.18 -32.99
C PRO A 238 -26.72 -8.51 -32.43
N SER A 239 -26.74 -7.17 -32.36
CA SER A 239 -27.86 -6.34 -31.89
C SER A 239 -28.83 -5.94 -33.01
N GLU A 240 -28.78 -6.59 -34.17
CA GLU A 240 -29.48 -6.25 -35.43
C GLU A 240 -29.12 -4.90 -36.09
N ASP A 241 -28.37 -4.04 -35.40
CA ASP A 241 -27.83 -2.81 -35.98
C ASP A 241 -26.79 -3.10 -37.08
N LYS A 242 -26.87 -2.37 -38.19
CA LYS A 242 -25.85 -2.42 -39.26
C LYS A 242 -24.79 -1.36 -38.99
N TYR A 243 -23.52 -1.75 -38.96
CA TYR A 243 -22.39 -0.83 -38.97
C TYR A 243 -21.91 -0.65 -40.40
N GLU A 244 -21.80 0.60 -40.84
CA GLU A 244 -21.29 0.97 -42.15
C GLU A 244 -20.15 1.98 -41.96
N LEU A 245 -19.03 1.71 -42.61
CA LEU A 245 -17.82 2.52 -42.61
C LEU A 245 -17.47 2.80 -44.06
N SER A 246 -17.50 4.08 -44.43
CA SER A 246 -17.10 4.56 -45.76
C SER A 246 -15.95 5.54 -45.59
N LEU A 247 -14.77 5.16 -46.05
CA LEU A 247 -13.55 5.96 -45.95
C LEU A 247 -13.14 6.41 -47.36
N GLN A 248 -13.05 7.72 -47.57
CA GLN A 248 -12.43 8.27 -48.76
C GLN A 248 -10.95 8.51 -48.48
N LEU A 249 -10.08 7.75 -49.13
CA LEU A 249 -8.66 7.72 -48.79
C LEU A 249 -7.95 8.98 -49.28
N ALA A 250 -7.00 9.47 -48.48
CA ALA A 250 -6.19 10.65 -48.83
C ALA A 250 -5.29 10.43 -50.06
N HIS A 251 -4.83 9.18 -50.29
CA HIS A 251 -4.07 8.83 -51.48
C HIS A 251 -4.54 7.50 -52.10
N PRO A 252 -4.19 7.22 -53.37
CA PRO A 252 -4.59 5.98 -54.04
C PRO A 252 -3.96 4.72 -53.45
N VAL A 253 -4.75 3.64 -53.43
CA VAL A 253 -4.35 2.28 -53.08
C VAL A 253 -4.65 1.34 -54.25
N PHE A 254 -4.00 0.18 -54.31
CA PHE A 254 -4.40 -0.86 -55.25
C PHE A 254 -5.63 -1.59 -54.70
N GLY A 255 -6.83 -1.28 -55.22
CA GLY A 255 -8.07 -1.91 -54.79
C GLY A 255 -8.04 -3.44 -54.91
N GLU A 256 -7.46 -3.96 -56.00
CA GLU A 256 -7.32 -5.40 -56.26
C GLU A 256 -6.39 -6.14 -55.28
N GLN A 257 -5.42 -5.44 -54.67
CA GLN A 257 -4.48 -6.00 -53.70
C GLN A 257 -4.85 -5.68 -52.25
N THR A 258 -6.05 -5.12 -52.05
CA THR A 258 -6.60 -4.84 -50.71
C THR A 258 -7.31 -6.08 -50.19
N THR A 259 -6.91 -6.54 -49.00
CA THR A 259 -7.45 -7.75 -48.37
C THR A 259 -7.97 -7.43 -46.99
N TYR A 260 -8.93 -8.21 -46.48
CA TYR A 260 -9.39 -8.09 -45.10
C TYR A 260 -9.18 -9.41 -44.34
N LYS A 261 -8.98 -9.31 -43.02
CA LYS A 261 -8.88 -10.42 -42.09
C LYS A 261 -9.83 -10.20 -40.93
N CYS A 262 -10.67 -11.19 -40.67
CA CYS A 262 -11.61 -11.17 -39.54
C CYS A 262 -11.00 -11.90 -38.35
N TYR A 263 -10.97 -11.24 -37.19
CA TYR A 263 -10.59 -11.83 -35.90
C TYR A 263 -11.79 -11.81 -34.96
N SER A 264 -11.66 -12.48 -33.80
CA SER A 264 -12.72 -12.52 -32.78
C SER A 264 -12.99 -11.16 -32.12
N THR A 265 -12.00 -10.26 -32.09
CA THR A 265 -12.07 -8.96 -31.41
C THR A 265 -12.02 -7.75 -32.34
N LYS A 266 -11.66 -7.96 -33.61
CA LYS A 266 -11.42 -6.89 -34.59
C LYS A 266 -11.50 -7.40 -36.03
N VAL A 267 -11.67 -6.48 -36.98
CA VAL A 267 -11.51 -6.72 -38.42
C VAL A 267 -10.39 -5.82 -38.92
N GLU A 268 -9.39 -6.40 -39.60
CA GLU A 268 -8.27 -5.66 -40.17
C GLU A 268 -8.39 -5.62 -41.69
N ILE A 269 -8.38 -4.42 -42.27
CA ILE A 269 -8.33 -4.19 -43.71
C ILE A 269 -6.91 -3.75 -44.04
N LYS A 270 -6.22 -4.53 -44.87
CA LYS A 270 -4.86 -4.26 -45.33
C LYS A 270 -4.91 -3.82 -46.80
N ALA A 271 -4.76 -2.53 -47.02
CA ALA A 271 -4.69 -1.93 -48.35
C ALA A 271 -3.23 -1.71 -48.77
N LYS A 272 -2.88 -2.03 -50.02
CA LYS A 272 -1.54 -1.80 -50.55
C LYS A 272 -1.45 -0.40 -51.16
N LYS A 273 -0.46 0.38 -50.74
CA LYS A 273 -0.24 1.73 -51.26
C LYS A 273 0.16 1.67 -52.74
N GLN A 274 -0.37 2.59 -53.55
CA GLN A 274 0.10 2.78 -54.92
C GLN A 274 1.41 3.56 -54.96
N GLU A 275 1.59 4.48 -54.02
CA GLU A 275 2.74 5.36 -53.90
C GLU A 275 3.49 5.08 -52.58
N GLY A 276 4.82 5.10 -52.61
CA GLY A 276 5.69 4.92 -51.43
C GLY A 276 5.70 6.10 -50.47
N ILE A 277 4.62 6.87 -50.38
CA ILE A 277 4.51 8.08 -49.58
C ILE A 277 3.97 7.72 -48.18
N ARG A 278 4.45 8.45 -47.17
CA ARG A 278 3.93 8.37 -45.79
C ARG A 278 2.69 9.26 -45.68
N TRP A 279 1.57 8.67 -45.28
CA TRP A 279 0.30 9.38 -45.18
C TRP A 279 0.23 10.15 -43.85
N ASN A 280 -0.18 11.42 -43.90
CA ASN A 280 -0.38 12.23 -42.68
C ASN A 280 -1.82 12.11 -42.14
N SER A 281 -2.78 11.78 -43.02
CA SER A 281 -4.17 11.53 -42.71
C SER A 281 -4.65 10.28 -43.45
N LEU A 282 -5.63 9.57 -42.90
CA LEU A 282 -6.29 8.44 -43.57
C LEU A 282 -7.29 8.91 -44.61
N GLU A 283 -8.08 9.93 -44.26
CA GLU A 283 -9.17 10.43 -45.08
C GLU A 283 -8.78 11.72 -45.83
N TYR A 284 -9.31 11.85 -47.05
CA TYR A 284 -9.21 13.07 -47.84
C TYR A 284 -9.96 14.21 -47.15
N ASP A 285 -9.23 15.25 -46.76
CA ASP A 285 -9.81 16.47 -46.23
C ASP A 285 -9.87 17.52 -47.35
N GLU A 286 -11.08 17.84 -47.81
CA GLU A 286 -11.32 18.81 -48.89
C GLU A 286 -10.84 20.23 -48.50
N SER A 287 -10.66 20.50 -47.21
CA SER A 287 -10.16 21.79 -46.71
C SER A 287 -8.65 22.02 -46.91
N ALA A 288 -7.91 21.02 -47.41
CA ALA A 288 -6.47 21.10 -47.69
C ALA A 288 -6.11 21.25 -49.18
N SER A 289 -7.08 21.33 -50.10
CA SER A 289 -6.83 21.39 -51.56
C SER A 289 -6.49 22.79 -52.10
N GLY A 290 -5.75 23.56 -51.29
CA GLY A 290 -5.23 24.88 -51.65
C GLY A 290 -3.70 24.91 -51.58
N CYS A 291 -3.02 24.16 -52.43
CA CYS A 291 -1.57 24.31 -52.63
C CYS A 291 -1.24 24.09 -54.11
N PRO A 292 -0.55 24.99 -54.82
CA PRO A 292 0.22 24.58 -55.98
C PRO A 292 1.43 23.77 -55.46
N ALA A 293 1.64 22.62 -56.10
CA ALA A 293 2.56 21.55 -55.76
C ALA A 293 4.02 21.98 -55.45
N PRO A 294 4.77 21.21 -54.64
CA PRO A 294 6.21 21.43 -54.51
C PRO A 294 6.89 20.95 -55.80
N ALA A 295 7.35 21.91 -56.60
CA ALA A 295 8.37 21.67 -57.61
C ALA A 295 9.67 21.23 -56.91
N MET A 296 10.30 20.18 -57.44
CA MET A 296 11.66 19.79 -57.10
C MET A 296 12.59 21.01 -57.16
N PHE A 297 13.32 21.32 -56.08
CA PHE A 297 14.51 22.13 -56.19
C PHE A 297 15.60 21.69 -55.21
N SER A 298 16.78 21.60 -55.80
CA SER A 298 18.08 21.17 -55.31
C SER A 298 18.59 21.90 -54.07
N VAL A 299 19.37 21.16 -53.29
CA VAL A 299 20.23 21.62 -52.18
C VAL A 299 21.20 22.70 -52.67
N PRO A 300 21.40 23.77 -51.88
CA PRO A 300 22.76 24.27 -51.69
C PRO A 300 23.10 24.48 -50.20
N GLU A 301 24.41 24.63 -50.03
CA GLU A 301 25.22 24.53 -48.83
C GLU A 301 25.29 25.81 -47.97
N ALA A 302 25.65 25.62 -46.68
CA ALA A 302 26.11 26.56 -45.64
C ALA A 302 25.14 27.71 -45.21
N THR A 303 24.89 27.90 -43.91
CA THR A 303 25.77 28.74 -43.07
C THR A 303 25.46 28.60 -41.57
N VAL A 304 26.52 28.63 -40.77
CA VAL A 304 26.57 28.64 -39.29
C VAL A 304 26.07 30.00 -38.76
N ILE A 305 25.14 29.98 -37.78
CA ILE A 305 24.88 31.13 -36.90
C ILE A 305 24.67 30.62 -35.46
N GLU A 306 25.58 31.01 -34.57
CA GLU A 306 25.57 30.78 -33.12
C GLU A 306 24.39 31.49 -32.44
N LYS A 307 23.76 30.84 -31.45
CA LYS A 307 22.96 31.51 -30.42
C LYS A 307 23.44 31.11 -29.03
N VAL A 308 23.91 32.12 -28.30
CA VAL A 308 24.40 32.05 -26.91
C VAL A 308 23.24 31.81 -25.92
N PRO A 309 23.36 30.89 -24.96
CA PRO A 309 22.34 30.71 -23.91
C PRO A 309 22.50 31.72 -22.75
N PRO A 310 21.41 32.04 -22.01
CA PRO A 310 21.44 33.06 -20.96
C PRO A 310 22.07 32.56 -19.66
N VAL A 311 22.79 33.47 -18.99
CA VAL A 311 23.53 33.25 -17.73
C VAL A 311 22.58 33.27 -16.53
N PHE A 312 22.60 32.21 -15.72
CA PHE A 312 22.02 32.19 -14.38
C PHE A 312 23.10 32.06 -13.30
N LYS A 313 22.97 32.85 -12.24
CA LYS A 313 23.94 32.93 -11.13
C LYS A 313 23.87 31.68 -10.26
N THR A 314 24.99 30.98 -10.13
CA THR A 314 25.19 29.81 -9.28
C THR A 314 25.30 30.20 -7.80
N LYS A 315 24.46 29.62 -6.93
CA LYS A 315 24.70 29.58 -5.48
C LYS A 315 25.47 28.29 -5.16
N ASN A 316 26.57 28.43 -4.44
CA ASN A 316 27.53 27.37 -4.14
C ASN A 316 27.05 26.55 -2.93
N TRP A 317 26.81 25.24 -3.11
CA TRP A 317 26.25 24.33 -2.09
C TRP A 317 27.28 23.34 -1.51
N ASP A 318 28.57 23.50 -1.85
CA ASP A 318 29.67 22.64 -1.37
C ASP A 318 29.86 22.62 0.16
N SER A 319 29.18 23.49 0.90
CA SER A 319 29.27 23.53 2.37
C SER A 319 28.33 22.56 3.09
N ILE A 320 27.35 21.93 2.42
CA ILE A 320 26.34 21.08 3.08
C ILE A 320 26.63 19.58 2.89
N VAL A 321 27.36 19.21 1.84
CA VAL A 321 27.68 17.79 1.56
C VAL A 321 28.68 17.21 2.56
N LYS A 322 29.44 18.05 3.26
CA LYS A 322 30.50 17.59 4.18
C LYS A 322 30.02 17.25 5.60
N GLU A 323 28.73 17.43 5.90
CA GLU A 323 28.14 17.10 7.21
C GLU A 323 27.29 15.82 7.21
N THR A 324 27.10 15.15 6.06
CA THR A 324 26.19 14.00 5.94
C THR A 324 26.85 12.67 5.58
N GLU A 325 28.19 12.60 5.50
CA GLU A 325 28.91 11.33 5.25
C GLU A 325 28.93 10.36 6.45
N ASN A 326 28.31 10.74 7.58
CA ASN A 326 28.10 9.85 8.71
C ASN A 326 26.60 9.70 8.98
N GLU A 327 25.94 8.76 8.32
CA GLU A 327 24.99 7.84 8.98
C GLU A 327 24.51 6.78 7.99
N LYS A 328 24.76 5.53 8.38
CA LYS A 328 24.46 4.32 7.63
C LYS A 328 22.97 3.97 7.76
N GLU A 329 22.41 3.57 6.62
CA GLU A 329 21.38 2.52 6.52
C GLU A 329 20.04 2.78 7.22
N GLU A 330 19.21 3.67 6.66
CA GLU A 330 17.75 3.52 6.78
C GLU A 330 17.04 3.69 5.43
N GLY A 331 16.95 2.55 4.75
CA GLY A 331 15.88 2.25 3.80
C GLY A 331 16.14 2.70 2.38
N ASP A 332 16.52 1.75 1.52
CA ASP A 332 16.58 1.91 0.06
C ASP A 332 15.32 2.57 -0.53
N ALA A 333 14.16 2.46 0.14
CA ALA A 333 12.93 3.16 -0.21
C ALA A 333 13.00 4.69 -0.02
N ALA A 334 13.61 5.18 1.06
CA ALA A 334 13.81 6.61 1.30
C ALA A 334 14.87 7.18 0.34
N LEU A 335 15.92 6.41 0.05
CA LEU A 335 16.92 6.73 -0.97
C LEU A 335 16.30 6.81 -2.37
N ASN A 336 15.48 5.82 -2.74
CA ASN A 336 14.77 5.83 -4.03
C ASN A 336 13.79 7.00 -4.15
N ALA A 337 13.09 7.36 -3.07
CA ALA A 337 12.22 8.53 -3.04
C ALA A 337 13.03 9.84 -3.21
N LEU A 338 14.21 9.92 -2.61
CA LEU A 338 15.14 11.04 -2.79
C LEU A 338 15.61 11.14 -4.26
N PHE A 339 15.98 10.03 -4.89
CA PHE A 339 16.38 10.01 -6.30
C PHE A 339 15.24 10.40 -7.25
N GLN A 340 14.02 9.96 -6.98
CA GLN A 340 12.83 10.37 -7.74
C GLN A 340 12.60 11.88 -7.63
N LYS A 341 12.79 12.45 -6.43
CA LYS A 341 12.67 13.88 -6.19
C LYS A 341 13.74 14.67 -6.94
N ILE A 342 15.00 14.23 -6.91
CA ILE A 342 16.10 14.88 -7.64
C ILE A 342 15.88 14.79 -9.16
N TYR A 343 15.35 13.68 -9.67
CA TYR A 343 15.03 13.54 -11.09
C TYR A 343 13.84 14.43 -11.49
N ALA A 344 12.82 14.56 -10.64
CA ALA A 344 11.67 15.42 -10.90
C ALA A 344 12.05 16.92 -10.86
N GLU A 345 12.85 17.34 -9.88
CA GLU A 345 13.21 18.75 -9.65
C GLU A 345 14.49 19.19 -10.41
N GLY A 346 15.31 18.24 -10.88
CA GLY A 346 16.61 18.52 -11.51
C GLY A 346 16.53 19.24 -12.86
N SER A 347 17.65 19.85 -13.28
CA SER A 347 17.81 20.37 -14.64
C SER A 347 17.98 19.23 -15.66
N ASP A 348 17.84 19.54 -16.95
CA ASP A 348 17.98 18.53 -18.01
C ASP A 348 19.39 17.90 -18.04
N ASP A 349 20.41 18.64 -17.60
CA ASP A 349 21.78 18.14 -17.47
C ASP A 349 21.92 17.14 -16.32
N VAL A 350 21.25 17.38 -15.19
CA VAL A 350 21.23 16.45 -14.05
C VAL A 350 20.51 15.16 -14.44
N ARG A 351 19.39 15.23 -15.16
CA ARG A 351 18.69 14.03 -15.65
C ARG A 351 19.54 13.24 -16.63
N ARG A 352 20.21 13.92 -17.57
CA ARG A 352 21.14 13.28 -18.50
C ARG A 352 22.31 12.62 -17.77
N ALA A 353 22.82 13.26 -16.72
CA ALA A 353 23.90 12.72 -15.90
C ALA A 353 23.49 11.46 -15.14
N MET A 354 22.31 11.51 -14.52
CA MET A 354 21.73 10.39 -13.80
C MET A 354 21.46 9.21 -14.73
N ASN A 355 20.82 9.45 -15.88
CA ASN A 355 20.49 8.38 -16.82
C ASN A 355 21.73 7.73 -17.41
N LYS A 356 22.76 8.51 -17.78
CA LYS A 356 24.00 7.97 -18.35
C LYS A 356 24.80 7.18 -17.32
N SER A 357 25.01 7.71 -16.12
CA SER A 357 25.73 7.02 -15.04
C SER A 357 25.02 5.75 -14.57
N PHE A 358 23.69 5.78 -14.47
CA PHE A 358 22.89 4.63 -14.08
C PHE A 358 22.92 3.52 -15.13
N LEU A 359 22.82 3.86 -16.42
CA LEU A 359 22.86 2.90 -17.51
C LEU A 359 24.24 2.24 -17.64
N GLU A 360 25.32 3.04 -17.56
CA GLU A 360 26.69 2.54 -17.70
C GLU A 360 27.14 1.68 -16.51
N SER A 361 26.70 2.03 -15.30
CA SER A 361 27.04 1.30 -14.07
C SER A 361 26.13 0.10 -13.81
N GLY A 362 25.18 -0.22 -14.70
CA GLY A 362 24.22 -1.29 -14.50
C GLY A 362 23.32 -1.08 -13.28
N GLY A 363 23.05 0.18 -12.93
CA GLY A 363 22.18 0.58 -11.83
C GLY A 363 22.85 0.64 -10.45
N THR A 364 24.19 0.60 -10.39
CA THR A 364 24.93 0.54 -9.11
C THR A 364 25.51 1.88 -8.66
N VAL A 365 25.71 2.83 -9.59
CA VAL A 365 26.30 4.15 -9.30
C VAL A 365 25.47 5.23 -9.97
N LEU A 366 25.13 6.27 -9.22
CA LEU A 366 24.36 7.42 -9.70
C LEU A 366 25.16 8.71 -9.48
N SER A 367 25.37 9.47 -10.55
CA SER A 367 26.00 10.79 -10.49
C SER A 367 25.06 11.86 -11.06
N THR A 368 25.07 13.03 -10.43
CA THR A 368 24.26 14.20 -10.79
C THR A 368 25.04 15.26 -11.56
N ASN A 369 26.36 15.10 -11.73
CA ASN A 369 27.22 16.07 -12.41
C ASN A 369 27.50 15.67 -13.87
N TRP A 370 26.97 16.44 -14.83
CA TRP A 370 27.10 16.14 -16.26
C TRP A 370 28.53 16.33 -16.79
N ASP A 371 29.27 17.32 -16.29
CA ASP A 371 30.61 17.64 -16.82
C ASP A 371 31.62 16.52 -16.54
N GLU A 372 31.45 15.80 -15.44
CA GLU A 372 32.31 14.68 -15.06
C GLU A 372 32.01 13.40 -15.82
N ILE A 373 30.71 13.10 -16.00
CA ILE A 373 30.25 11.83 -16.56
C ILE A 373 30.02 11.90 -18.08
N SER A 374 30.02 13.09 -18.68
CA SER A 374 29.95 13.25 -20.14
C SER A 374 31.18 12.63 -20.83
N ASN A 375 32.37 12.80 -20.25
CA ASN A 375 33.65 12.34 -20.82
C ASN A 375 34.20 11.04 -20.22
N LYS A 376 33.67 10.58 -19.08
CA LYS A 376 34.14 9.38 -18.37
C LYS A 376 33.05 8.34 -18.28
N THR A 377 33.42 7.05 -18.41
CA THR A 377 32.49 5.95 -18.17
C THR A 377 32.43 5.60 -16.70
N THR A 378 31.23 5.31 -16.20
CA THR A 378 31.04 4.98 -14.78
C THR A 378 31.23 3.47 -14.55
N PRO A 379 32.22 3.02 -13.76
CA PRO A 379 32.44 1.59 -13.53
C PRO A 379 31.36 1.00 -12.62
N ILE A 380 30.99 -0.24 -12.89
CA ILE A 380 30.04 -1.02 -12.09
C ILE A 380 30.67 -1.31 -10.72
N LYS A 381 30.02 -0.86 -9.64
CA LYS A 381 30.44 -1.13 -8.26
C LYS A 381 29.27 -1.75 -7.50
N PRO A 382 29.14 -3.09 -7.49
CA PRO A 382 28.04 -3.73 -6.79
C PRO A 382 28.15 -3.51 -5.27
N PRO A 383 27.02 -3.51 -4.53
CA PRO A 383 27.01 -3.41 -3.07
C PRO A 383 27.84 -4.50 -2.39
N ASP A 384 28.38 -4.20 -1.21
CA ASP A 384 29.26 -5.10 -0.46
C ASP A 384 28.58 -6.47 -0.24
N GLY A 385 29.21 -7.53 -0.78
CA GLY A 385 28.71 -8.91 -0.74
C GLY A 385 28.00 -9.41 -2.00
N MET A 386 27.87 -8.59 -3.07
CA MET A 386 27.29 -9.01 -4.36
C MET A 386 28.33 -8.95 -5.49
N GLU A 387 28.38 -9.97 -6.35
CA GLU A 387 29.24 -10.00 -7.54
C GLU A 387 28.43 -9.73 -8.81
N TYR A 388 28.87 -8.75 -9.62
CA TYR A 388 28.25 -8.48 -10.91
C TYR A 388 28.59 -9.58 -11.91
N ARG A 389 27.56 -10.26 -12.45
CA ARG A 389 27.70 -11.26 -13.52
C ARG A 389 27.07 -10.73 -14.81
N ARG A 390 27.86 -10.67 -15.89
CA ARG A 390 27.30 -10.42 -17.23
C ARG A 390 26.57 -11.68 -17.68
N TRP A 391 25.35 -11.51 -18.17
CA TRP A 391 24.60 -12.58 -18.84
C TRP A 391 25.38 -13.02 -20.08
N GLN A 392 25.79 -14.28 -20.14
CA GLN A 392 26.29 -14.89 -21.37
C GLN A 392 25.09 -15.51 -22.09
N GLU A 393 24.96 -15.23 -23.39
CA GLU A 393 23.92 -15.78 -24.27
C GLU A 393 24.02 -17.29 -24.43
#